data_AF-A0A950GP06-F1
#
_entry.id   AF-A0A950GP06-F1
#
_cell.length_a   1.000
_cell.length_b   1.000
_cell.length_c   1.000
_cell.angle_alpha   90.00
_cell.angle_beta   90.00
_cell.angle_gamma   90.00
#
_symmetry.space_group_name_H-M   'P 1'
#
loop_
_entity.id
_entity.type
_entity.pdbx_description
1 polymer ?
#
loop_
_entity_poly.entity_id
_entity_poly.type
_entity_poly.pdbx_seq_one_letter_code
_entity_poly.pdbx_strand_id
1 'polypeptide(L)'
;MVGDKLVSTSFSNSSTRGFAAVGQPDVAVCLLPGTEIAFEREVECDDTFGLFPRKLREKVARFRQVDMDKPHTHHDALEFPSGRSVLVTQLTKGQHATVLQLPASAREEKAPHEHVETRTERQDTFVG
;
A
#
# COMPACT_ATOMS: atom_id res chain seq x y z
N MET A 1 -7.21 13.10 -9.35
CA MET A 1 -7.68 14.31 -8.66
C MET A 1 -8.70 13.93 -7.60
N VAL A 2 -9.09 14.88 -6.75
CA VAL A 2 -10.22 14.66 -5.83
C VAL A 2 -11.49 14.39 -6.66
N GLY A 3 -12.27 13.39 -6.26
CA GLY A 3 -13.44 12.92 -6.98
C GLY A 3 -13.16 11.85 -8.04
N ASP A 4 -11.90 11.49 -8.30
CA ASP A 4 -11.56 10.42 -9.23
C ASP A 4 -12.12 9.08 -8.74
N LYS A 5 -12.70 8.31 -9.66
CA LYS A 5 -13.21 6.97 -9.39
C LYS A 5 -12.16 5.91 -9.70
N LEU A 6 -11.92 5.07 -8.72
CA LEU A 6 -10.98 3.98 -8.74
C LEU A 6 -11.72 2.66 -8.63
N VAL A 7 -11.11 1.60 -9.19
CA VAL A 7 -11.54 0.22 -8.99
C VAL A 7 -10.34 -0.63 -8.57
N SER A 8 -10.52 -1.49 -7.56
CA SER A 8 -9.51 -2.50 -7.22
C SER A 8 -9.44 -3.55 -8.34
N THR A 9 -8.25 -3.82 -8.84
CA THR A 9 -8.05 -4.73 -9.98
C THR A 9 -6.80 -5.60 -9.76
N SER A 10 -6.63 -6.59 -10.63
CA SER A 10 -5.35 -7.30 -10.77
C SER A 10 -4.86 -7.10 -12.19
N PHE A 11 -3.58 -6.82 -12.34
CA PHE A 11 -2.99 -6.55 -13.64
C PHE A 11 -2.52 -7.87 -14.23
N SER A 12 -2.96 -8.24 -15.42
CA SER A 12 -2.62 -9.53 -16.07
C SER A 12 -1.11 -9.80 -16.18
N ASN A 13 -0.30 -8.74 -16.22
CA ASN A 13 1.16 -8.81 -16.33
C ASN A 13 1.89 -8.94 -14.98
N SER A 14 1.17 -8.98 -13.85
CA SER A 14 1.74 -9.05 -12.50
C SER A 14 0.76 -9.67 -11.50
N SER A 15 1.23 -10.47 -10.54
CA SER A 15 0.38 -10.94 -9.43
C SER A 15 -0.10 -9.81 -8.50
N THR A 16 0.36 -8.59 -8.71
CA THR A 16 -0.01 -7.41 -7.93
C THR A 16 -1.46 -7.00 -8.16
N ARG A 17 -2.17 -6.75 -7.05
CA ARG A 17 -3.41 -5.98 -7.07
C ARG A 17 -3.10 -4.51 -6.81
N GLY A 18 -3.94 -3.65 -7.34
CA GLY A 18 -3.84 -2.21 -7.17
C GLY A 18 -5.14 -1.53 -7.56
N PHE A 19 -5.06 -0.21 -7.72
CA PHE A 19 -6.17 0.59 -8.23
C PHE A 19 -6.00 0.88 -9.71
N ALA A 20 -7.11 0.97 -10.43
CA ALA A 20 -7.18 1.45 -11.80
C ALA A 20 -8.32 2.46 -11.95
N ALA A 21 -8.30 3.25 -13.01
CA ALA A 21 -9.44 4.10 -13.35
C ALA A 21 -10.63 3.24 -13.80
N VAL A 22 -11.85 3.66 -13.46
CA VAL A 22 -13.06 2.97 -13.91
C VAL A 22 -13.10 2.98 -15.46
N GLY A 23 -13.22 1.79 -16.06
CA GLY A 23 -13.21 1.60 -17.51
C GLY A 23 -11.83 1.33 -18.13
N GLN A 24 -10.74 1.40 -17.34
CA GLN A 24 -9.38 1.07 -17.79
C GLN A 24 -8.68 0.13 -16.78
N PRO A 25 -9.18 -1.11 -16.57
CA PRO A 25 -8.70 -2.01 -15.53
C PRO A 25 -7.25 -2.50 -15.71
N ASP A 26 -6.67 -2.33 -16.90
CA ASP A 26 -5.28 -2.72 -17.20
C ASP A 26 -4.26 -1.61 -16.93
N VAL A 27 -4.71 -0.41 -16.56
CA VAL A 27 -3.85 0.77 -16.31
C VAL A 27 -3.83 1.08 -14.81
N ALA A 28 -2.67 0.88 -14.19
CA ALA A 28 -2.50 1.17 -12.77
C ALA A 28 -2.57 2.67 -12.49
N VAL A 29 -3.31 3.02 -11.43
CA VAL A 29 -3.34 4.35 -10.84
C VAL A 29 -2.49 4.31 -9.58
N CYS A 30 -1.41 5.10 -9.58
CA CYS A 30 -0.57 5.29 -8.40
C CYS A 30 -1.18 6.36 -7.49
N LEU A 31 -1.31 6.03 -6.20
CA LEU A 31 -1.75 6.98 -5.18
C LEU A 31 -0.53 7.47 -4.39
N LEU A 32 -0.55 8.74 -4.02
CA LEU A 32 0.47 9.27 -3.12
C LEU A 32 0.17 8.82 -1.68
N PRO A 33 1.18 8.43 -0.88
CA PRO A 33 1.02 8.22 0.55
C PRO A 33 0.30 9.42 1.19
N GLY A 34 -0.75 9.12 1.94
CA GLY A 34 -1.64 10.09 2.56
C GLY A 34 -2.90 10.43 1.78
N THR A 35 -3.07 9.92 0.55
CA THR A 35 -4.33 10.04 -0.22
C THR A 35 -5.45 9.34 0.53
N GLU A 36 -6.57 10.00 0.75
CA GLU A 36 -7.75 9.35 1.33
C GLU A 36 -8.74 8.96 0.25
N ILE A 37 -9.32 7.77 0.41
CA ILE A 37 -10.28 7.19 -0.51
C ILE A 37 -11.51 6.69 0.25
N ALA A 38 -12.68 6.79 -0.38
CA ALA A 38 -13.93 6.24 0.11
C ALA A 38 -14.45 5.15 -0.81
N PHE A 39 -14.63 3.96 -0.29
CA PHE A 39 -15.26 2.84 -0.96
C PHE A 39 -16.78 3.03 -1.03
N GLU A 40 -17.37 2.63 -2.15
CA GLU A 40 -18.84 2.65 -2.33
C GLU A 40 -19.55 1.68 -1.35
N ARG A 41 -18.88 0.58 -1.00
CA ARG A 41 -19.35 -0.46 -0.09
C ARG A 41 -18.35 -0.69 1.04
N GLU A 42 -18.74 -1.49 2.03
CA GLU A 42 -17.81 -1.98 3.05
C GLU A 42 -16.63 -2.70 2.39
N VAL A 43 -15.42 -2.44 2.89
CA VAL A 43 -14.21 -2.99 2.29
C VAL A 43 -14.14 -4.51 2.49
N GLU A 44 -13.84 -5.23 1.42
CA GLU A 44 -13.65 -6.68 1.42
C GLU A 44 -12.19 -7.01 1.14
N CYS A 45 -11.63 -7.92 1.94
CA CYS A 45 -10.25 -8.37 1.81
C CYS A 45 -10.26 -9.87 1.57
N ASP A 46 -9.56 -10.34 0.55
CA ASP A 46 -9.39 -11.77 0.34
C ASP A 46 -8.52 -12.32 1.47
N ASP A 47 -8.98 -13.42 2.06
CA ASP A 47 -8.21 -14.12 3.08
C ASP A 47 -6.91 -14.63 2.48
N THR A 48 -5.81 -14.46 3.23
CA THR A 48 -4.49 -14.98 2.91
C THR A 48 -4.48 -16.50 2.65
N PHE A 49 -5.47 -17.24 3.17
CA PHE A 49 -5.63 -18.68 2.99
C PHE A 49 -6.79 -19.09 2.07
N GLY A 50 -7.46 -18.14 1.40
CA GLY A 50 -8.40 -18.41 0.31
C GLY A 50 -9.76 -19.03 0.70
N LEU A 51 -10.13 -19.04 1.99
CA LEU A 51 -11.39 -19.66 2.41
C LEU A 51 -12.59 -18.74 2.16
N PHE A 52 -12.58 -17.51 2.68
CA PHE A 52 -13.66 -16.52 2.48
C PHE A 52 -13.16 -15.08 2.60
N PRO A 53 -13.68 -14.13 1.80
CA PRO A 53 -13.34 -12.73 1.96
C PRO A 53 -13.80 -12.20 3.32
N ARG A 54 -12.93 -11.45 3.98
CA ARG A 54 -13.17 -10.76 5.24
C ARG A 54 -13.73 -9.38 4.95
N LYS A 55 -14.92 -9.07 5.46
CA LYS A 55 -15.52 -7.73 5.36
C LYS A 55 -15.10 -6.86 6.54
N LEU A 56 -14.62 -5.66 6.24
CA LEU A 56 -14.38 -4.59 7.18
C LEU A 56 -15.59 -3.65 7.14
N ARG A 57 -16.18 -3.35 8.30
CA ARG A 57 -17.30 -2.41 8.46
C ARG A 57 -16.89 -0.93 8.28
N GLU A 58 -15.82 -0.70 7.55
CA GLU A 58 -15.24 0.62 7.27
C GLU A 58 -15.29 0.85 5.76
N LYS A 59 -15.49 2.12 5.38
CA LYS A 59 -15.61 2.53 3.98
C LYS A 59 -14.62 3.62 3.59
N VAL A 60 -13.89 4.17 4.54
CA VAL A 60 -12.89 5.21 4.30
C VAL A 60 -11.54 4.67 4.72
N ALA A 61 -10.52 4.94 3.92
CA ALA A 61 -9.16 4.56 4.23
C ALA A 61 -8.18 5.61 3.70
N ARG A 62 -7.02 5.68 4.34
CA ARG A 62 -5.87 6.47 3.91
C ARG A 62 -4.85 5.53 3.28
N PHE A 63 -4.42 5.86 2.07
CA PHE A 63 -3.34 5.15 1.39
C PHE A 63 -2.02 5.44 2.10
N ARG A 64 -1.23 4.41 2.37
CA ARG A 64 0.05 4.48 3.08
C ARG A 64 1.04 3.50 2.48
N GLN A 65 2.32 3.71 2.76
CA GLN A 65 3.37 2.75 2.51
C GLN A 65 3.92 2.24 3.84
N VAL A 66 3.97 0.92 4.02
CA VAL A 66 4.41 0.25 5.25
C VAL A 66 5.57 -0.68 4.97
N ASP A 67 6.28 -1.09 6.03
CA ASP A 67 7.36 -2.09 5.97
C ASP A 67 8.45 -1.74 4.93
N MET A 68 8.79 -0.46 4.78
CA MET A 68 9.75 0.03 3.77
C MET A 68 11.17 -0.56 3.94
N ASP A 69 11.46 -1.13 5.11
CA ASP A 69 12.67 -1.85 5.46
C ASP A 69 12.73 -3.27 4.87
N LYS A 70 11.62 -3.81 4.36
CA LYS A 70 11.51 -5.20 3.86
C LYS A 70 11.49 -5.25 2.33
N PRO A 71 12.60 -5.59 1.65
CA PRO A 71 12.74 -5.43 0.20
C PRO A 71 11.86 -6.36 -0.67
N HIS A 72 11.20 -7.36 -0.08
CA HIS A 72 10.45 -8.40 -0.83
C HIS A 72 8.96 -8.45 -0.47
N THR A 73 8.42 -7.39 0.14
CA THR A 73 6.99 -7.31 0.46
C THR A 73 6.31 -6.19 -0.32
N HIS A 74 4.99 -6.27 -0.43
CA HIS A 74 4.19 -5.15 -0.91
C HIS A 74 4.09 -4.10 0.19
N HIS A 75 4.43 -2.85 -0.14
CA HIS A 75 4.41 -1.73 0.81
C HIS A 75 3.08 -0.99 0.81
N ASP A 76 2.35 -1.02 -0.30
CA ASP A 76 1.12 -0.27 -0.46
C ASP A 76 0.02 -0.87 0.43
N ALA A 77 -0.49 -0.05 1.35
CA ALA A 77 -1.50 -0.41 2.32
C ALA A 77 -2.59 0.66 2.45
N LEU A 78 -3.73 0.23 2.98
CA LEU A 78 -4.84 1.07 3.39
C LEU A 78 -4.93 1.06 4.91
N GLU A 79 -4.73 2.23 5.51
CA GLU A 79 -4.94 2.50 6.92
C GLU A 79 -6.37 2.99 7.14
N PHE A 80 -7.09 2.35 8.04
CA PHE A 80 -8.48 2.65 8.35
C PHE A 80 -8.61 3.50 9.63
N PRO A 81 -9.72 4.24 9.83
CA PRO A 81 -9.95 5.04 11.03
C PRO A 81 -9.86 4.25 12.35
N SER A 82 -10.12 2.94 12.31
CA SER A 82 -9.91 2.03 13.45
C SER A 82 -8.44 1.79 13.83
N GLY A 83 -7.48 2.30 13.06
CA GLY A 83 -6.04 2.02 13.19
C GLY A 83 -5.60 0.69 12.57
N ARG A 84 -6.52 -0.03 11.90
CA ARG A 84 -6.17 -1.24 11.16
C ARG A 84 -5.51 -0.86 9.84
N SER A 85 -4.55 -1.68 9.41
CA SER A 85 -3.90 -1.55 8.11
C SER A 85 -4.01 -2.85 7.32
N VAL A 86 -4.37 -2.74 6.04
CA VAL A 86 -4.50 -3.87 5.12
C VAL A 86 -3.70 -3.61 3.86
N LEU A 87 -2.96 -4.60 3.37
CA LEU A 87 -2.23 -4.46 2.11
C LEU A 87 -3.18 -4.32 0.93
N VAL A 88 -2.85 -3.45 -0.02
CA VAL A 88 -3.65 -3.28 -1.26
C VAL A 88 -3.75 -4.59 -2.03
N THR A 89 -2.70 -5.42 -1.95
CA THR A 89 -2.66 -6.77 -2.52
C THR A 89 -3.53 -7.80 -1.82
N GLN A 90 -4.25 -7.43 -0.76
CA GLN A 90 -5.27 -8.25 -0.10
C GLN A 90 -6.70 -7.79 -0.42
N LEU A 91 -6.89 -6.67 -1.13
CA LEU A 91 -8.24 -6.18 -1.45
C LEU A 91 -8.93 -7.08 -2.48
N THR A 92 -10.17 -7.48 -2.20
CA THR A 92 -11.01 -8.16 -3.18
C THR A 92 -11.15 -7.28 -4.43
N LYS A 93 -11.13 -7.88 -5.62
CA LYS A 93 -11.21 -7.16 -6.91
C LYS A 93 -12.62 -6.57 -7.13
N GLY A 94 -12.71 -5.55 -7.97
CA GLY A 94 -13.99 -4.92 -8.35
C GLY A 94 -14.59 -4.01 -7.28
N GLN A 95 -13.82 -3.62 -6.26
CA GLN A 95 -14.26 -2.65 -5.27
C GLN A 95 -14.03 -1.25 -5.79
N HIS A 96 -15.12 -0.48 -5.84
CA HIS A 96 -15.09 0.89 -6.31
C HIS A 96 -14.80 1.83 -5.16
N ALA A 97 -13.93 2.81 -5.41
CA ALA A 97 -13.59 3.86 -4.47
C ALA A 97 -13.54 5.22 -5.16
N THR A 98 -13.69 6.28 -4.38
CA THR A 98 -13.55 7.67 -4.83
C THR A 98 -12.46 8.35 -4.03
N VAL A 99 -11.56 9.08 -4.69
CA VAL A 99 -10.54 9.89 -4.02
C VAL A 99 -11.22 11.05 -3.29
N LEU A 100 -11.11 11.08 -1.96
CA LEU A 100 -11.67 12.14 -1.13
C LEU A 100 -10.73 13.35 -1.03
N GLN A 101 -9.44 13.08 -0.83
CA GLN A 101 -8.43 14.12 -0.74
C GLN A 101 -7.06 13.58 -1.17
N LEU A 102 -6.29 14.44 -1.81
CA LEU A 102 -4.86 14.24 -1.98
C LEU A 102 -4.17 14.55 -0.64
N PRO A 103 -2.97 14.00 -0.39
CA PRO A 103 -2.24 14.35 0.82
C PRO A 103 -2.11 15.86 0.94
N ALA A 104 -2.62 16.42 2.04
CA ALA A 104 -2.25 17.78 2.42
C ALA A 104 -0.72 17.83 2.53
N SER A 105 -0.09 18.92 2.10
CA SER A 105 1.35 19.13 2.27
C SER A 105 1.71 19.27 3.75
N ALA A 106 1.56 18.19 4.52
CA ALA A 106 2.02 18.07 5.88
C ALA A 106 3.35 17.33 5.80
N ARG A 107 4.43 18.14 5.78
CA ARG A 107 5.81 17.83 6.17
C ARG A 107 6.10 16.33 6.31
N GLU A 108 6.91 15.81 5.37
CA GLU A 108 7.63 14.55 5.43
C GLU A 108 7.62 13.91 6.82
N GLU A 109 6.89 12.80 6.97
CA GLU A 109 7.18 11.84 8.03
C GLU A 109 8.60 11.30 7.76
N LYS A 110 9.59 11.98 8.34
CA LYS A 110 10.97 11.50 8.35
C LYS A 110 10.99 10.14 9.02
N ALA A 111 11.17 9.09 8.23
CA ALA A 111 11.73 7.85 8.73
C ALA A 111 13.12 8.15 9.31
N PRO A 112 13.51 7.64 10.50
CA PRO A 112 14.88 7.77 10.96
C PRO A 112 15.78 6.94 10.05
N HIS A 113 16.67 7.62 9.33
CA HIS A 113 17.86 7.01 8.78
C HIS A 113 18.78 6.60 9.93
N GLU A 114 19.12 5.31 10.04
CA GLU A 114 20.32 4.90 10.76
C GLU A 114 21.24 4.17 9.77
N HIS A 115 22.24 4.92 9.33
CA HIS A 115 23.36 4.48 8.51
C HIS A 115 24.39 3.83 9.43
N VAL A 116 24.49 2.50 9.43
CA VAL A 116 25.63 1.80 10.05
C VAL A 116 26.49 1.22 8.94
N GLU A 117 27.41 2.05 8.44
CA GLU A 117 28.60 1.58 7.74
C GLU A 117 29.51 0.89 8.76
N THR A 118 29.56 -0.44 8.72
CA THR A 118 30.61 -1.18 9.43
C THR A 118 31.78 -1.35 8.46
N ARG A 119 32.79 -0.48 8.61
CA ARG A 119 34.12 -0.64 8.02
C ARG A 119 34.76 -1.91 8.60
N THR A 120 34.72 -3.01 7.84
CA THR A 120 35.56 -4.18 8.09
C THR A 120 36.88 -3.98 7.36
N GLU A 121 37.91 -3.52 8.08
CA GLU A 121 39.29 -3.55 7.60
C GLU A 121 40.01 -4.76 8.19
N ARG A 122 40.61 -5.52 7.28
CA ARG A 122 41.14 -6.87 7.47
C ARG A 122 42.40 -6.83 8.31
N GLN A 123 42.54 -7.82 9.19
CA GLN A 123 43.77 -8.16 9.90
C GLN A 123 44.82 -8.61 8.90
N ASP A 124 45.94 -7.90 8.81
CA ASP A 124 47.19 -8.44 8.26
C ASP A 124 48.10 -8.84 9.42
N THR A 125 48.27 -10.14 9.52
CA THR A 125 49.11 -10.88 10.47
C THR A 125 50.58 -10.72 10.09
N PHE A 126 51.42 -10.18 10.98
CA PHE A 126 52.88 -10.23 10.84
C PHE A 126 53.41 -11.33 11.78
N VAL A 127 54.03 -12.38 11.23
CA VAL A 127 54.78 -13.40 11.99
C VAL A 127 56.20 -13.40 11.47
N GLY A 128 57.16 -13.25 12.39
CA GLY A 128 58.50 -13.84 12.34
C GLY A 128 59.51 -13.15 11.46
#